data_AF-K6ZCD3-F1
#
_entry.id   AF-K6ZCD3-F1
#
_cell.length_a   1.000
_cell.length_b   1.000
_cell.length_c   1.000
_cell.angle_alpha   90.00
_cell.angle_beta   90.00
_cell.angle_gamma   90.00
#
_symmetry.space_group_name_H-M   'P 1'
#
loop_
_entity.id
_entity.type
_entity.pdbx_description
1 polymer ?
#
loop_
_entity_poly.entity_id
_entity_poly.type
_entity_poly.pdbx_seq_one_letter_code
_entity_poly.pdbx_strand_id
1 'polypeptide(L)'
;MSKSIPTKFFDMLPLPIVVLEIVEETQNQPLVYLNASFSQVIGWNLEEIPDLENWWKTAYPDPQYQKVVKRLWNISMESQGTYNDNFVIVTVNIMTKHDGIKRFKVYTELKSALLDGYNVVAFEEISEPVL
;
A
#
# COMPACT_ATOMS: atom_id res chain seq x y z
N MET A 1 9.04 14.80 17.34
CA MET A 1 10.04 14.64 16.26
C MET A 1 9.67 13.38 15.53
N SER A 2 9.21 13.46 14.27
CA SER A 2 8.96 12.26 13.48
C SER A 2 10.28 11.48 13.33
N LYS A 3 10.24 10.17 13.52
CA LYS A 3 11.43 9.34 13.33
C LYS A 3 11.75 9.30 11.84
N SER A 4 13.03 9.36 11.50
CA SER A 4 13.49 9.24 10.12
C SER A 4 13.06 7.89 9.54
N ILE A 5 12.55 7.89 8.31
CA ILE A 5 12.20 6.67 7.57
C ILE A 5 13.49 5.84 7.35
N PRO A 6 13.52 4.54 7.71
CA PRO A 6 14.70 3.68 7.56
C PRO A 6 14.89 3.21 6.11
N THR A 7 15.10 4.14 5.18
CA THR A 7 15.12 3.88 3.73
C THR A 7 16.07 2.76 3.31
N LYS A 8 17.29 2.71 3.88
CA LYS A 8 18.25 1.62 3.61
C LYS A 8 17.70 0.23 3.91
N PHE A 9 16.90 0.08 4.97
CA PHE A 9 16.28 -1.20 5.30
C PHE A 9 15.19 -1.55 4.28
N PHE A 10 14.34 -0.60 3.92
CA PHE A 10 13.29 -0.82 2.93
C PHE A 10 13.86 -1.11 1.52
N ASP A 11 14.94 -0.46 1.12
CA ASP A 11 15.62 -0.73 -0.15
C ASP A 11 16.31 -2.11 -0.21
N MET A 12 16.61 -2.72 0.94
CA MET A 12 17.14 -4.08 1.01
C MET A 12 16.05 -5.16 0.85
N LEU A 13 14.78 -4.82 1.05
CA LEU A 13 13.70 -5.80 1.00
C LEU A 13 13.31 -6.12 -0.46
N PRO A 14 13.08 -7.40 -0.79
CA PRO A 14 12.69 -7.82 -2.14
C PRO A 14 11.19 -7.60 -2.43
N LEU A 15 10.50 -6.82 -1.59
CA LEU A 15 9.09 -6.52 -1.72
C LEU A 15 8.93 -5.04 -2.06
N PRO A 16 8.00 -4.67 -2.96
CA PRO A 16 7.55 -3.30 -3.10
C PRO A 16 7.06 -2.75 -1.75
N ILE A 17 7.54 -1.56 -1.40
CA ILE A 17 7.16 -0.86 -0.17
C ILE A 17 6.78 0.58 -0.50
N VAL A 18 5.68 1.03 0.11
CA VAL A 18 5.20 2.40 0.13
C VAL A 18 5.17 2.87 1.58
N VAL A 19 5.59 4.11 1.83
CA VAL A 19 5.41 4.78 3.12
C VAL A 19 4.54 6.01 2.90
N LEU A 20 3.49 6.12 3.69
CA LEU A 20 2.62 7.28 3.76
C LEU A 20 2.89 8.04 5.05
N GLU A 21 2.93 9.36 4.99
CA GLU A 21 2.91 10.20 6.20
C GLU A 21 1.47 10.33 6.69
N ILE A 22 1.28 10.30 8.00
CA ILE A 22 -0.05 10.47 8.62
C ILE A 22 -0.23 11.92 9.00
N VAL A 23 -1.15 12.57 8.31
CA VAL A 23 -1.59 13.93 8.54
C VAL A 23 -3.04 13.89 9.05
N GLU A 24 -3.25 14.35 10.29
CA GLU A 24 -4.55 14.25 10.98
C GLU A 24 -5.67 15.01 10.26
N GLU A 25 -5.35 16.08 9.54
CA GLU A 25 -6.32 16.98 8.90
C GLU A 25 -6.84 16.50 7.54
N THR A 26 -6.36 15.36 7.03
CA THR A 26 -6.75 14.86 5.70
C THR A 26 -6.89 13.34 5.68
N GLN A 27 -7.78 12.83 4.83
CA GLN A 27 -7.84 11.40 4.48
C GLN A 27 -6.95 11.06 3.29
N ASN A 28 -6.60 12.06 2.48
CA ASN A 28 -5.68 11.91 1.35
C ASN A 28 -4.24 12.02 1.86
N GLN A 29 -3.72 10.91 2.39
CA GLN A 29 -2.39 10.84 2.98
C GLN A 29 -1.32 10.91 1.87
N PRO A 30 -0.28 11.75 2.01
CA PRO A 30 0.79 11.84 1.03
C PRO A 30 1.66 10.57 1.06
N LEU A 31 2.06 10.11 -0.12
CA LEU A 31 3.10 9.09 -0.25
C LEU A 31 4.44 9.82 -0.18
N VAL A 32 5.28 9.42 0.76
CA VAL A 32 6.54 10.11 1.05
C VAL A 32 7.78 9.29 0.69
N TYR A 33 7.61 7.98 0.46
CA TYR A 33 8.71 7.12 0.04
C TYR A 33 8.19 5.87 -0.69
N LEU A 34 8.95 5.47 -1.71
CA LEU A 34 8.81 4.22 -2.46
C LEU A 34 10.20 3.56 -2.49
N ASN A 35 10.30 2.27 -2.18
CA ASN A 35 11.59 1.58 -2.28
C ASN A 35 11.93 1.21 -3.73
N ALA A 36 13.18 0.80 -3.97
CA ALA A 36 13.63 0.36 -5.29
C ALA A 36 12.77 -0.76 -5.89
N SER A 37 12.31 -1.71 -5.06
CA SER A 37 11.46 -2.82 -5.53
C SER A 37 10.09 -2.35 -6.02
N PHE A 38 9.52 -1.28 -5.44
CA PHE A 38 8.26 -0.70 -5.90
C PHE A 38 8.38 -0.16 -7.32
N SER A 39 9.44 0.61 -7.58
CA SER A 39 9.71 1.15 -8.92
C SER A 39 9.97 0.04 -9.95
N GLN A 40 10.53 -1.10 -9.54
CA GLN A 40 10.79 -2.22 -10.45
C GLN A 40 9.53 -3.05 -10.76
N VAL A 41 8.67 -3.30 -9.77
CA VAL A 41 7.54 -4.23 -9.90
C VAL A 41 6.23 -3.51 -10.23
N ILE A 42 5.94 -2.39 -9.57
CA ILE A 42 4.69 -1.63 -9.75
C ILE A 42 4.89 -0.48 -10.74
N GLY A 43 6.03 0.22 -10.67
CA GLY A 43 6.51 1.12 -11.72
C GLY A 43 6.10 2.59 -11.61
N TRP A 44 5.12 2.93 -10.78
CA TRP A 44 4.75 4.34 -10.54
C TRP A 44 5.78 5.05 -9.66
N ASN A 45 5.94 6.36 -9.84
CA ASN A 45 6.82 7.20 -9.01
C ASN A 45 6.02 8.25 -8.20
N LEU A 46 6.67 8.91 -7.23
CA LEU A 46 5.99 9.88 -6.35
C LEU A 46 5.46 11.14 -7.07
N GLU A 47 5.96 11.49 -8.26
CA GLU A 47 5.38 12.58 -9.05
C GLU A 47 4.04 12.16 -9.68
N GLU A 48 3.90 10.88 -10.04
CA GLU A 48 2.69 10.30 -10.63
C GLU A 48 1.65 9.88 -9.58
N ILE A 49 2.11 9.43 -8.42
CA ILE A 49 1.27 9.00 -7.29
C ILE A 49 1.67 9.72 -5.98
N PRO A 50 1.54 11.05 -5.90
CA PRO A 50 2.00 11.82 -4.73
C PRO A 50 1.20 11.53 -3.46
N ASP A 51 0.01 10.95 -3.57
CA ASP A 51 -0.92 10.76 -2.46
C ASP A 51 -1.87 9.58 -2.69
N LEU A 52 -2.64 9.26 -1.65
CA LEU A 52 -3.54 8.12 -1.63
C LEU A 52 -4.63 8.23 -2.72
N GLU A 53 -5.13 9.42 -3.03
CA GLU A 53 -6.13 9.64 -4.07
C GLU A 53 -5.57 9.32 -5.47
N ASN A 54 -4.37 9.81 -5.79
CA ASN A 54 -3.70 9.51 -7.04
C ASN A 54 -3.33 8.04 -7.13
N TRP A 55 -2.91 7.41 -6.03
CA TRP A 55 -2.74 5.95 -5.96
C TRP A 55 -4.04 5.22 -6.30
N TRP A 56 -5.17 5.58 -5.69
CA TRP A 56 -6.46 4.93 -5.97
C TRP A 56 -6.85 5.04 -7.46
N LYS A 57 -6.63 6.20 -8.08
CA LYS A 57 -6.96 6.45 -9.49
C LYS A 57 -6.07 5.65 -10.45
N THR A 58 -4.78 5.53 -10.15
CA THR A 58 -3.78 4.87 -11.01
C THR A 58 -3.80 3.35 -10.86
N ALA A 59 -3.77 2.84 -9.62
CA ALA A 59 -3.72 1.42 -9.33
C ALA A 59 -5.07 0.70 -9.56
N TYR A 60 -6.19 1.42 -9.47
CA TYR A 60 -7.55 0.88 -9.61
C TYR A 60 -8.41 1.76 -10.52
N PRO A 61 -8.15 1.77 -11.85
CA PRO A 61 -8.82 2.67 -12.80
C PRO A 61 -10.30 2.33 -13.02
N ASP A 62 -10.72 1.08 -12.78
CA ASP A 62 -12.13 0.70 -12.78
C ASP A 62 -12.81 1.16 -11.48
N PRO A 63 -13.77 2.11 -11.55
CA PRO A 63 -14.43 2.65 -10.36
C PRO A 63 -15.29 1.63 -9.60
N GLN A 64 -15.80 0.58 -10.25
CA GLN A 64 -16.55 -0.48 -9.57
C GLN A 64 -15.59 -1.36 -8.77
N TYR A 65 -14.48 -1.77 -9.39
CA TYR A 65 -13.47 -2.57 -8.69
C TYR A 65 -12.80 -1.78 -7.56
N GLN A 66 -12.51 -0.49 -7.78
CA GLN A 66 -11.99 0.39 -6.73
C GLN A 66 -12.89 0.43 -5.50
N LYS A 67 -14.22 0.48 -5.68
CA LYS A 67 -15.19 0.42 -4.55
C LYS A 67 -15.15 -0.91 -3.83
N VAL A 68 -15.04 -2.02 -4.55
CA VAL A 68 -14.91 -3.36 -3.96
C VAL A 68 -13.65 -3.43 -3.09
N VAL A 69 -12.53 -2.95 -3.61
CA VAL A 69 -11.25 -2.94 -2.90
C VAL A 69 -11.30 -2.06 -1.64
N LYS A 70 -11.82 -0.83 -1.74
CA LYS A 70 -12.02 0.05 -0.57
C LYS A 70 -12.90 -0.61 0.50
N ARG A 71 -13.98 -1.27 0.09
CA ARG A 71 -14.86 -2.00 1.02
C ARG A 71 -14.15 -3.19 1.68
N LEU A 72 -13.34 -3.92 0.93
CA LEU A 72 -12.54 -5.03 1.46
C LEU A 72 -11.61 -4.55 2.56
N TRP A 73 -10.88 -3.46 2.33
CA TRP A 73 -10.03 -2.84 3.35
C TRP A 73 -10.82 -2.41 4.59
N ASN A 74 -11.97 -1.74 4.43
CA ASN A 74 -12.81 -1.32 5.55
C ASN A 74 -13.27 -2.50 6.40
N ILE A 75 -13.78 -3.56 5.77
CA ILE A 75 -14.21 -4.78 6.48
C ILE A 75 -13.02 -5.42 7.20
N SER A 76 -11.87 -5.54 6.52
CA SER A 76 -10.67 -6.15 7.11
C SER A 76 -10.14 -5.36 8.32
N MET A 77 -10.23 -4.02 8.29
CA MET A 77 -9.90 -3.17 9.44
C MET A 77 -10.89 -3.34 10.60
N GLU A 78 -12.18 -3.47 10.32
CA GLU A 78 -13.24 -3.66 11.32
C GLU A 78 -13.22 -5.06 11.96
N SER A 79 -12.83 -6.08 11.19
CA SER A 79 -12.83 -7.48 11.64
C SER A 79 -11.64 -7.89 12.49
N GLN A 80 -10.68 -6.98 12.74
CA GLN A 80 -9.55 -7.26 13.63
C GLN A 80 -10.04 -7.42 15.07
N GLY A 81 -10.28 -8.67 15.46
CA GLY A 81 -10.51 -9.08 16.85
C GLY A 81 -9.28 -8.89 17.71
N THR A 82 -9.43 -9.05 19.02
CA THR A 82 -8.45 -8.83 20.12
C THR A 82 -7.10 -9.57 20.03
N TYR A 83 -6.76 -10.20 18.90
CA TYR A 83 -5.45 -10.78 18.64
C TYR A 83 -4.50 -9.77 17.99
N ASN A 84 -3.23 -9.88 18.37
CA ASN A 84 -2.12 -8.95 18.20
C ASN A 84 -1.65 -8.70 16.74
N ASP A 85 -2.54 -8.79 15.75
CA ASP A 85 -2.19 -8.57 14.35
C ASP A 85 -2.34 -7.09 14.01
N ASN A 86 -1.21 -6.36 14.11
CA ASN A 86 -1.10 -4.96 13.73
C ASN A 86 -1.15 -4.72 12.20
N PHE A 87 -1.67 -5.69 11.44
CA PHE A 87 -1.62 -5.68 9.98
C PHE A 87 -2.93 -6.16 9.38
N VAL A 88 -3.41 -5.46 8.36
CA VAL A 88 -4.45 -5.93 7.45
C VAL A 88 -3.77 -6.53 6.22
N ILE A 89 -4.21 -7.73 5.83
CA ILE A 89 -3.76 -8.40 4.62
C ILE A 89 -4.95 -8.59 3.70
N VAL A 90 -4.85 -8.09 2.47
CA VAL A 90 -5.88 -8.27 1.44
C VAL A 90 -5.24 -8.70 0.13
N THR A 91 -5.93 -9.52 -0.64
CA THR A 91 -5.47 -9.96 -1.97
C THR A 91 -6.27 -9.25 -3.04
N VAL A 92 -5.60 -8.47 -3.89
CA VAL A 92 -6.22 -7.60 -4.88
C VAL A 92 -5.44 -7.57 -6.18
N ASN A 93 -6.13 -7.19 -7.25
CA ASN A 93 -5.53 -6.92 -8.56
C ASN A 93 -5.12 -5.45 -8.61
N ILE A 94 -3.90 -5.15 -9.06
CA ILE A 94 -3.33 -3.81 -9.15
C ILE A 94 -2.90 -3.56 -10.59
N MET A 95 -3.28 -2.40 -11.14
CA MET A 95 -2.73 -1.90 -12.39
C MET A 95 -1.29 -1.41 -12.16
N THR A 96 -0.33 -2.15 -12.71
CA THR A 96 1.06 -1.72 -12.79
C THR A 96 1.26 -0.79 -13.98
N LYS A 97 2.32 0.02 -13.93
CA LYS A 97 2.61 0.99 -15.00
C LYS A 97 2.94 0.33 -16.34
N HIS A 98 3.64 -0.80 -16.30
CA HIS A 98 4.26 -1.39 -17.49
C HIS A 98 3.73 -2.77 -17.85
N ASP A 99 3.25 -3.54 -16.88
CA ASP A 99 2.88 -4.95 -17.08
C ASP A 99 1.36 -5.19 -16.95
N GLY A 100 0.55 -4.13 -17.03
CA GLY A 100 -0.89 -4.23 -16.87
C GLY A 100 -1.30 -4.69 -15.47
N ILE A 101 -2.39 -5.47 -15.39
CA ILE A 101 -2.97 -5.90 -14.11
C ILE A 101 -2.23 -7.13 -13.60
N LYS A 102 -1.68 -7.03 -12.39
CA LYS A 102 -1.07 -8.14 -11.63
C LYS A 102 -1.77 -8.33 -10.29
N ARG A 103 -1.61 -9.50 -9.67
CA ARG A 103 -2.28 -9.84 -8.40
C ARG A 103 -1.29 -9.76 -7.24
N PHE A 104 -1.70 -9.12 -6.16
CA PHE A 104 -0.85 -8.90 -4.99
C PHE A 104 -1.56 -9.24 -3.70
N LYS A 105 -0.82 -9.80 -2.74
CA LYS A 105 -1.14 -9.66 -1.32
C LYS A 105 -0.59 -8.32 -0.85
N VAL A 106 -1.44 -7.52 -0.24
CA VAL A 106 -1.09 -6.19 0.27
C VAL A 106 -1.18 -6.21 1.77
N TYR A 107 -0.04 -5.95 2.40
CA TYR A 107 0.14 -5.88 3.85
C TYR A 107 0.09 -4.41 4.25
N THR A 108 -0.92 -4.00 5.00
CA THR A 108 -1.08 -2.63 5.49
C THR A 108 -0.94 -2.63 6.99
N GLU A 109 0.04 -1.91 7.52
CA GLU A 109 0.13 -1.74 8.97
C GLU A 109 -1.03 -0.91 9.52
N LEU A 110 -1.35 -1.13 10.79
CA LEU A 110 -2.32 -0.36 11.55
C LEU A 110 -1.63 0.44 12.65
N LYS A 111 -2.16 1.64 12.93
CA LYS A 111 -1.79 2.47 14.09
C LYS A 111 -0.30 2.81 14.17
N SER A 112 0.39 2.96 13.03
CA SER A 112 1.83 3.27 12.98
C SER A 112 2.70 2.33 13.81
N ALA A 113 2.36 1.03 13.84
CA ALA A 113 3.03 0.06 14.68
C ALA A 113 4.52 -0.12 14.34
N LEU A 114 4.92 0.11 13.08
CA LEU A 114 6.29 0.00 12.60
C LEU A 114 7.04 1.35 12.67
N LEU A 115 6.38 2.44 12.31
CA LEU A 115 7.00 3.76 12.25
C LEU A 115 6.04 4.87 12.70
N ASP A 116 6.36 5.47 13.84
CA ASP A 116 5.58 6.56 14.44
C ASP A 116 5.41 7.74 13.47
N GLY A 117 4.14 8.14 13.23
CA GLY A 117 3.76 9.18 12.27
C GLY A 117 3.62 8.73 10.82
N TYR A 118 3.81 7.44 10.53
CA TYR A 118 3.74 6.90 9.17
C TYR A 118 2.90 5.62 9.11
N ASN A 119 2.46 5.27 7.90
CA ASN A 119 1.93 3.96 7.56
C ASN A 119 2.78 3.32 6.45
N VAL A 120 3.24 2.10 6.68
CA VAL A 120 4.00 1.27 5.76
C VAL A 120 3.06 0.24 5.12
N VAL A 121 3.14 0.16 3.78
CA VAL A 121 2.41 -0.82 2.98
C VAL A 121 3.41 -1.64 2.17
N ALA A 122 3.34 -2.96 2.28
CA ALA A 122 4.15 -3.88 1.50
C ALA A 122 3.28 -4.68 0.53
N PHE A 123 3.84 -5.02 -0.63
CA PHE A 123 3.15 -5.79 -1.67
C PHE A 123 3.94 -7.05 -1.96
N GLU A 124 3.24 -8.16 -2.13
CA GLU A 124 3.81 -9.43 -2.58
C GLU A 124 3.06 -9.85 -3.83
N GLU A 125 3.74 -9.87 -4.98
CA GLU A 125 3.15 -10.39 -6.22
C GLU A 125 2.89 -11.88 -6.07
N ILE A 126 1.67 -12.32 -6.36
CA ILE A 126 1.30 -13.73 -6.30
C ILE A 126 0.87 -14.22 -7.67
N SER A 127 1.34 -15.42 -8.03
CA SER A 127 1.05 -16.10 -9.28
C SER A 127 -0.11 -17.10 -9.15
N GLU A 128 -1.03 -16.88 -8.22
CA GLU A 128 -2.20 -17.76 -8.07
C GLU A 128 -3.10 -17.70 -9.31
N PRO A 129 -3.53 -18.84 -9.86
CA PRO A 129 -4.52 -18.85 -10.93
C PRO A 129 -5.83 -18.24 -10.40
N VAL A 130 -6.41 -17.33 -11.19
CA VAL A 130 -7.77 -16.85 -10.95
C VAL A 130 -8.68 -18.05 -11.16
N LEU A 131 -9.25 -18.60 -10.08
CA LEU A 131 -10.28 -19.64 -10.11
C LEU A 131 -11.53 -19.14 -10.85
#